data_AF-A0A2R7Y3A8-F1
#
_entry.id   AF-A0A2R7Y3A8-F1
#
_cell.length_a   1.000
_cell.length_b   1.000
_cell.length_c   1.000
_cell.angle_alpha   90.00
_cell.angle_beta   90.00
_cell.angle_gamma   90.00
#
_symmetry.space_group_name_H-M   'P 1'
#
loop_
_entity.id
_entity.type
_entity.pdbx_description
1 polymer ?
#
loop_
_entity_poly.entity_id
_entity_poly.type
_entity_poly.pdbx_seq_one_letter_code
_entity_poly.pdbx_strand_id
1 'polypeptide(L)'
;MVKLRIAIPTKGKGGLEDVVCDVFGRANYFMIVDIEDGDVQKIQVVDNPAVSYQHGAGPIVVKMLVDLGVNMVLAAEFGPGVSTLLDQHKITRVKVNAGIKVSDSIKNALSQIQKRSV
;
A
#
# COMPACT_ATOMS: atom_id res chain seq x y z
N MET A 1 14.35 11.30 -12.22
CA MET A 1 13.29 11.60 -11.23
C MET A 1 12.56 10.30 -10.94
N VAL A 2 12.81 9.72 -9.77
CA VAL A 2 12.12 8.49 -9.34
C VAL A 2 10.90 8.94 -8.54
N LYS A 3 9.71 8.75 -9.09
CA LYS A 3 8.45 9.05 -8.40
C LYS A 3 7.79 7.74 -7.96
N LEU A 4 7.78 7.51 -6.65
CA LEU A 4 7.11 6.36 -6.05
C LEU A 4 5.77 6.79 -5.48
N ARG A 5 4.72 6.04 -5.78
CA ARG A 5 3.40 6.22 -5.19
C ARG A 5 3.04 4.93 -4.49
N ILE A 6 3.15 4.96 -3.17
CA ILE A 6 3.05 3.79 -2.31
C ILE A 6 1.69 3.79 -1.63
N ALA A 7 0.96 2.67 -1.72
CA ALA A 7 -0.28 2.46 -0.95
C ALA A 7 -0.03 1.54 0.24
N ILE A 8 -0.53 1.94 1.41
CA ILE A 8 -0.42 1.19 2.66
C ILE A 8 -1.83 1.06 3.27
N PRO A 9 -2.34 -0.15 3.55
CA PRO A 9 -3.58 -0.32 4.29
C PRO A 9 -3.34 0.05 5.76
N THR A 10 -4.15 0.96 6.29
CA THR A 10 -4.05 1.43 7.68
C THR A 10 -5.31 1.08 8.47
N LYS A 11 -5.17 0.95 9.80
CA LYS A 11 -6.35 0.71 10.66
C LYS A 11 -7.18 1.98 10.86
N GLY A 12 -6.53 3.14 10.93
CA GLY A 12 -7.18 4.43 11.07
C GLY A 12 -6.75 5.46 10.01
N LYS A 13 -6.95 6.73 10.36
CA LYS A 13 -6.57 7.92 9.59
C LYS A 13 -5.40 8.68 10.23
N GLY A 14 -4.62 8.05 11.10
CA GLY A 14 -3.47 8.63 11.82
C GLY A 14 -2.26 8.96 10.94
N GLY A 15 -2.38 8.77 9.62
CA GLY A 15 -1.33 9.08 8.66
C GLY A 15 -0.05 8.28 8.94
N LEU A 16 1.07 8.99 9.04
CA LEU A 16 2.40 8.40 9.22
C LEU A 16 2.61 7.73 10.59
N GLU A 17 1.82 8.12 11.59
CA GLU A 17 1.85 7.56 12.94
C GLU A 17 0.87 6.39 13.11
N ASP A 18 0.00 6.16 12.13
CA ASP A 18 -0.89 5.02 12.12
C ASP A 18 -0.11 3.71 11.91
N VAL A 19 -0.81 2.61 12.11
CA VAL A 19 -0.25 1.27 12.01
C VAL A 19 -0.79 0.55 10.78
N VAL A 20 0.07 -0.29 10.20
CA VAL A 20 -0.30 -1.13 9.06
C VAL A 20 -1.36 -2.13 9.49
N CYS A 21 -2.42 -2.22 8.70
CA CYS A 21 -3.47 -3.22 8.88
C CYS A 21 -2.95 -4.61 8.54
N ASP A 22 -3.42 -5.61 9.29
CA ASP A 22 -3.08 -7.01 9.05
C ASP A 22 -3.66 -7.52 7.73
N VAL A 23 -4.87 -7.05 7.39
CA VAL A 23 -5.58 -7.41 6.17
C VAL A 23 -5.51 -6.31 5.12
N PHE A 24 -5.21 -6.68 3.87
CA PHE A 24 -5.24 -5.74 2.74
C PHE A 24 -6.67 -5.47 2.27
N GLY A 25 -7.38 -6.47 1.75
CA GLY A 25 -8.66 -6.26 1.04
C GLY A 25 -9.80 -5.70 1.90
N ARG A 26 -9.74 -5.90 3.23
CA ARG A 26 -10.74 -5.43 4.20
C ARG A 26 -10.22 -4.31 5.11
N ALA A 27 -9.08 -3.71 4.80
CA ALA A 27 -8.65 -2.51 5.50
C ALA A 27 -9.70 -1.42 5.37
N ASN A 28 -9.95 -0.64 6.43
CA ASN A 28 -10.92 0.46 6.36
C ASN A 28 -10.40 1.60 5.49
N TYR A 29 -9.09 1.83 5.53
CA TYR A 29 -8.43 2.96 4.87
C TYR A 29 -7.16 2.51 4.16
N PHE A 30 -6.85 3.21 3.09
CA PHE A 30 -5.58 3.14 2.39
C PHE A 30 -4.90 4.49 2.45
N MET A 31 -3.65 4.48 2.86
CA MET A 31 -2.79 5.65 2.84
C MET A 31 -1.92 5.59 1.59
N ILE A 32 -2.04 6.60 0.74
CA ILE A 32 -1.24 6.81 -0.45
C ILE A 32 -0.17 7.85 -0.14
N VAL A 33 1.08 7.49 -0.38
CA VAL A 33 2.24 8.33 -0.13
C VAL A 33 2.99 8.53 -1.44
N ASP A 34 3.12 9.77 -1.87
CA ASP A 34 3.98 10.17 -2.97
C ASP A 34 5.37 10.47 -2.42
N ILE A 35 6.36 9.76 -2.93
CA ILE A 35 7.78 9.92 -2.62
C ILE A 35 8.50 10.33 -3.91
N GLU A 36 9.30 11.38 -3.82
CA GLU A 36 10.09 11.91 -4.92
C GLU A 36 11.51 12.15 -4.40
N ASP A 37 12.52 11.59 -5.09
CA ASP A 37 13.93 11.69 -4.72
C ASP A 37 14.26 11.27 -3.26
N GLY A 38 13.42 10.40 -2.67
CA GLY A 38 13.59 9.86 -1.32
C GLY A 38 12.81 10.61 -0.24
N ASP A 39 12.20 11.74 -0.57
CA ASP A 39 11.40 12.55 0.34
C ASP A 39 9.90 12.38 0.12
N VAL A 40 9.14 12.39 1.22
CA VAL A 40 7.68 12.31 1.18
C VAL A 40 7.11 13.66 0.77
N GLN A 41 6.62 13.74 -0.46
CA GLN A 41 6.04 14.97 -1.02
C GLN A 41 4.57 15.14 -0.62
N LYS A 42 3.81 14.04 -0.61
CA LYS A 42 2.38 14.09 -0.34
C LYS A 42 1.89 12.82 0.35
N ILE A 43 0.95 13.02 1.26
CA ILE A 43 0.23 11.96 1.95
C ILE A 43 -1.25 12.18 1.69
N GLN A 44 -1.94 11.12 1.31
CA GLN A 44 -3.38 11.10 1.12
C GLN A 44 -3.94 9.86 1.80
N VAL A 45 -5.03 10.00 2.55
CA VAL A 45 -5.77 8.86 3.10
C VAL A 45 -7.07 8.75 2.33
N VAL A 46 -7.36 7.55 1.83
CA VAL A 46 -8.55 7.22 1.05
C VAL A 46 -9.31 6.09 1.73
N ASP A 47 -10.63 6.22 1.80
CA ASP A 47 -11.50 5.21 2.37
C ASP A 47 -11.60 4.00 1.42
N ASN A 48 -11.60 2.79 1.98
CA ASN A 48 -11.75 1.58 1.18
C ASN A 48 -13.22 1.42 0.73
N PRO A 49 -13.55 1.61 -0.56
CA PRO A 49 -14.92 1.46 -1.04
C PRO A 49 -15.43 0.02 -0.90
N ALA A 50 -14.52 -0.94 -0.75
CA ALA A 50 -14.81 -2.36 -0.67
C ALA A 50 -14.95 -2.90 0.76
N VAL A 51 -14.86 -2.04 1.79
CA VAL A 51 -14.91 -2.47 3.20
C VAL A 51 -16.23 -3.19 3.55
N SER A 52 -17.34 -2.76 2.96
CA SER A 52 -18.67 -3.33 3.19
C SER A 52 -18.97 -4.56 2.33
N TYR A 53 -18.06 -4.96 1.43
CA TYR A 53 -18.29 -6.07 0.51
C TYR A 53 -17.94 -7.39 1.21
N GLN A 54 -18.92 -8.31 1.29
CA GLN A 54 -18.68 -9.66 1.84
C GLN A 54 -17.63 -10.44 1.03
N HIS A 55 -17.63 -10.26 -0.30
CA HIS A 55 -16.73 -10.94 -1.23
C HIS A 55 -16.25 -9.98 -2.32
N GLY A 56 -15.11 -10.27 -2.94
CA GLY A 56 -14.59 -9.48 -4.07
C GLY A 56 -13.94 -8.13 -3.68
N ALA A 57 -13.64 -7.92 -2.40
CA ALA A 57 -13.06 -6.65 -1.94
C ALA A 57 -11.65 -6.39 -2.52
N GLY A 58 -10.84 -7.46 -2.67
CA GLY A 58 -9.48 -7.36 -3.22
C GLY A 58 -9.41 -6.72 -4.61
N PRO A 59 -10.12 -7.25 -5.62
CA PRO A 59 -10.14 -6.66 -6.97
C PRO A 59 -10.59 -5.20 -7.03
N ILE A 60 -11.58 -4.81 -6.21
CA ILE A 60 -12.08 -3.43 -6.16
C ILE A 60 -10.99 -2.50 -5.64
N VAL A 61 -10.32 -2.89 -4.55
CA VAL A 61 -9.18 -2.14 -4.00
C VAL A 61 -8.07 -2.03 -5.04
N VAL A 62 -7.68 -3.12 -5.69
CA VAL A 62 -6.61 -3.07 -6.71
C VAL A 62 -6.98 -2.11 -7.83
N LYS A 63 -8.22 -2.15 -8.33
CA LYS A 63 -8.71 -1.21 -9.34
C LYS A 63 -8.60 0.24 -8.87
N MET A 64 -9.00 0.51 -7.63
CA MET A 64 -8.86 1.84 -7.01
C MET A 64 -7.40 2.29 -6.96
N LEU A 65 -6.47 1.42 -6.55
CA LEU A 65 -5.04 1.75 -6.50
C LEU A 65 -4.46 2.02 -7.90
N VAL A 66 -4.89 1.25 -8.91
CA VAL A 66 -4.52 1.47 -10.31
C VAL A 66 -5.00 2.83 -10.81
N ASP A 67 -6.26 3.18 -10.53
CA ASP A 67 -6.85 4.48 -10.90
C ASP A 67 -6.12 5.65 -10.24
N LEU A 68 -5.70 5.46 -8.99
CA LEU A 68 -4.85 6.41 -8.26
C LEU A 68 -3.40 6.44 -8.75
N GLY A 69 -3.00 5.63 -9.73
CA GLY A 69 -1.64 5.60 -10.26
C GLY A 69 -0.59 5.08 -9.26
N VAL A 70 -1.00 4.23 -8.32
CA VAL A 70 -0.11 3.60 -7.36
C VAL A 70 0.82 2.63 -8.07
N ASN A 71 2.12 2.70 -7.78
CA ASN A 71 3.13 1.81 -8.36
C ASN A 71 3.68 0.79 -7.36
N MET A 72 3.43 1.00 -6.06
CA MET A 72 3.88 0.10 -5.02
C MET A 72 2.83 -0.06 -3.92
N VAL A 73 2.72 -1.25 -3.36
CA VAL A 73 1.81 -1.55 -2.26
C VAL A 73 2.57 -2.24 -1.14
N LEU A 74 2.43 -1.70 0.07
CA LEU A 74 2.93 -2.30 1.30
C LEU A 74 1.77 -2.90 2.05
N ALA A 75 1.81 -4.20 2.34
CA ALA A 75 0.80 -4.84 3.18
C ALA A 75 1.39 -6.01 3.94
N ALA A 76 0.75 -6.42 5.03
CA ALA A 76 1.15 -7.63 5.76
C ALA A 76 0.82 -8.89 4.98
N GLU A 77 -0.41 -8.98 4.48
CA GLU A 77 -0.86 -10.12 3.72
C GLU A 77 -1.51 -9.71 2.39
N PHE A 78 -1.15 -10.44 1.33
CA PHE A 78 -1.76 -10.31 0.02
C PHE A 78 -2.51 -11.60 -0.31
N GLY A 79 -3.81 -11.50 -0.55
CA GLY A 79 -4.60 -12.63 -1.02
C GLY A 79 -4.17 -13.09 -2.43
N PRO A 80 -4.50 -14.33 -2.83
CA PRO A 80 -4.11 -14.89 -4.13
C PRO A 80 -4.67 -14.08 -5.31
N GLY A 81 -5.93 -13.63 -5.23
CA GLY A 81 -6.54 -12.79 -6.25
C GLY A 81 -5.91 -11.39 -6.34
N VAL A 82 -5.57 -10.79 -5.19
CA VAL A 82 -4.91 -9.48 -5.13
C VAL A 82 -3.52 -9.55 -5.73
N SER A 83 -2.73 -10.56 -5.34
CA SER A 83 -1.37 -10.75 -5.84
C SER A 83 -1.35 -10.84 -7.36
N THR A 84 -2.24 -11.65 -7.93
CA THR A 84 -2.37 -11.81 -9.39
C THR A 84 -2.68 -10.47 -10.08
N LEU A 85 -3.66 -9.71 -9.56
CA LEU A 85 -4.04 -8.42 -10.15
C LEU A 85 -2.92 -7.37 -10.03
N LEU A 86 -2.22 -7.31 -8.89
CA LEU A 86 -1.10 -6.39 -8.71
C LEU A 86 0.02 -6.67 -9.72
N ASP A 87 0.37 -7.94 -9.94
CA ASP A 87 1.35 -8.33 -10.98
C ASP A 87 0.88 -7.92 -12.39
N GLN A 88 -0.38 -8.18 -12.72
CA GLN A 88 -0.96 -7.84 -14.02
C GLN A 88 -0.88 -6.34 -14.31
N HIS A 89 -1.05 -5.51 -13.27
CA HIS A 89 -0.94 -4.06 -13.37
C HIS A 89 0.49 -3.52 -13.14
N LYS A 90 1.50 -4.39 -13.03
CA LYS A 90 2.91 -4.04 -12.77
C LYS A 90 3.11 -3.23 -11.48
N ILE A 91 2.25 -3.46 -10.49
CA ILE A 91 2.33 -2.83 -9.18
C ILE A 91 3.23 -3.68 -8.29
N THR A 92 4.30 -3.08 -7.78
CA THR A 92 5.24 -3.77 -6.90
C THR A 92 4.59 -4.03 -5.55
N ARG A 93 4.45 -5.30 -5.17
CA ARG A 93 4.00 -5.69 -3.83
C ARG A 93 5.20 -5.92 -2.91
N VAL A 94 5.15 -5.34 -1.72
CA VAL A 94 6.16 -5.52 -0.69
C VAL A 94 5.45 -5.94 0.59
N LYS A 95 5.88 -7.08 1.15
CA LYS A 95 5.37 -7.55 2.44
C LYS A 95 6.04 -6.78 3.57
N VAL A 96 5.24 -6.27 4.49
CA VAL A 96 5.68 -5.59 5.71
C VAL A 96 5.01 -6.23 6.93
N ASN A 97 5.45 -5.94 8.14
CA ASN A 97 4.81 -6.51 9.32
C ASN A 97 3.53 -5.74 9.66
N ALA A 98 2.46 -6.44 10.05
CA ALA A 98 1.26 -5.79 10.60
C ALA A 98 1.58 -5.11 11.93
N GLY A 99 0.87 -4.02 12.24
CA GLY A 99 0.99 -3.33 13.54
C GLY A 99 2.22 -2.44 13.70
N ILE A 100 3.13 -2.38 12.72
CA ILE A 100 4.21 -1.39 12.70
C ILE A 100 3.70 -0.05 12.18
N LYS A 101 4.40 1.04 12.50
CA LYS A 101 4.04 2.38 12.00
C LYS A 101 4.20 2.48 10.48
N VAL A 102 3.38 3.30 9.83
CA VAL A 102 3.49 3.55 8.39
C VAL A 102 4.87 4.12 8.03
N SER A 103 5.39 5.04 8.85
CA SER A 103 6.73 5.61 8.67
C SER A 103 7.83 4.54 8.62
N ASP A 104 7.80 3.58 9.53
CA ASP A 104 8.75 2.47 9.57
C ASP A 104 8.57 1.52 8.39
N SER A 105 7.32 1.30 7.96
CA SER A 105 7.00 0.48 6.79
C SER A 105 7.61 1.04 5.52
N ILE A 106 7.52 2.36 5.32
CA ILE A 106 8.11 3.07 4.17
C ILE A 106 9.63 2.95 4.21
N LYS A 107 10.28 3.21 5.35
CA LYS A 107 11.74 3.08 5.50
C LYS A 107 12.23 1.67 5.18
N ASN A 108 11.51 0.65 5.67
CA ASN A 108 11.81 -0.74 5.37
C ASN A 108 11.64 -1.05 3.87
N ALA A 109 10.59 -0.54 3.24
CA ALA A 109 10.36 -0.70 1.81
C ALA A 109 11.49 -0.09 0.97
N LEU A 110 11.86 1.17 1.26
CA LEU A 110 12.95 1.85 0.56
C LEU A 110 14.28 1.11 0.73
N SER A 111 14.54 0.55 1.92
CA SER A 111 15.73 -0.26 2.18
C SER A 111 15.72 -1.59 1.39
N GLN A 112 14.56 -2.23 1.22
CA GLN A 112 14.40 -3.45 0.43
C GLN A 112 14.65 -3.21 -1.06
N ILE A 113 14.17 -2.07 -1.59
CA ILE A 113 14.36 -1.69 -3.00
C ILE A 113 15.85 -1.44 -3.30
N GLN A 114 16.55 -0.73 -2.41
CA GLN A 114 17.99 -0.48 -2.56
C GLN A 114 18.81 -1.78 -2.52
N LYS A 115 18.47 -2.71 -1.61
CA LYS A 115 19.17 -4.00 -1.50
C LYS A 115 18.99 -4.93 -2.70
N ARG A 116 17.92 -4.78 -3.48
CA ARG A 116 17.65 -5.60 -4.68
C ARG A 116 18.40 -5.14 -5.94
N SER A 117 19.06 -3.97 -5.89
CA SER A 117 19.80 -3.41 -7.02
C SER A 117 21.32 -3.65 -6.94
N VAL A 118 21.78 -4.59 -6.10
CA VAL A 118 23.19 -4.99 -5.95
C VAL A 118 23.34 -6.47 -6.27
#